data_AF-A0A453N9V5-F1
#
_entry.id   AF-A0A453N9V5-F1
#
_cell.length_a   1.000
_cell.length_b   1.000
_cell.length_c   1.000
_cell.angle_alpha   90.00
_cell.angle_beta   90.00
_cell.angle_gamma   90.00
#
_symmetry.space_group_name_H-M   'P 1'
#
loop_
_entity.id
_entity.type
_entity.pdbx_description
1 polymer ?
#
loop_
_entity_poly.entity_id
_entity_poly.type
_entity_poly.pdbx_seq_one_letter_code
_entity_poly.pdbx_strand_id
1 'polypeptide(L)'
;MDMRTFSCALLLVTMMPLSTKASSKIYIVYLGEKKHDDPSTVTASHHDMLTSVFGSKDEARKSIVYNYKHGFSGFAATLNETQAQTLAEFPEVVRVKLNTYHKPHTTQSWDFLGLDYDGPQQQQPQQQEGLLQRAKYGENIIIGVIDSGIWPESRSFDDTGYSPVPARWNGVCQIGHAWNATSCNRKIIGARWYSGGISADVLKMDYNSPRDLTGHGTHVASTIAGSQVWNVSHRGGGLGVGMARGGAPRSRLAIYKVCWVDGSCPEAAILAAIDDAIKDGVDVLSLSLGGSPGEEIFETLHAVLQGISVVFAGGNEGPVPQTVLNAVPWVMTVAASTIDRSFPTQVTLGNNEKLVQPSC
;
A
#
# COMPACT_ATOMS: atom_id res chain seq x y z
N MET A 1 38.37 73.76 -34.00
CA MET A 1 38.54 72.95 -35.23
C MET A 1 39.77 72.10 -34.95
N ASP A 2 39.67 70.83 -34.58
CA ASP A 2 38.92 69.76 -35.23
C ASP A 2 38.25 68.77 -34.29
N MET A 3 37.18 68.21 -34.83
CA MET A 3 36.18 67.32 -34.27
C MET A 3 36.61 65.87 -34.53
N ARG A 4 36.80 65.07 -33.47
CA ARG A 4 36.88 63.61 -33.58
C ARG A 4 35.89 62.95 -32.60
N THR A 5 34.70 62.76 -33.13
CA THR A 5 33.69 61.79 -32.75
C THR A 5 34.27 60.37 -32.74
N PHE A 6 34.06 59.59 -31.68
CA PHE A 6 33.97 58.13 -31.78
C PHE A 6 33.00 57.57 -30.74
N SER A 7 31.87 57.12 -31.27
CA SER A 7 30.79 56.27 -30.75
C SER A 7 30.98 55.59 -29.39
N CYS A 8 30.16 56.01 -28.41
CA CYS A 8 29.65 55.10 -27.39
C CYS A 8 28.39 54.41 -27.95
N ALA A 9 28.55 53.21 -28.49
CA ALA A 9 27.42 52.34 -28.79
C ALA A 9 26.81 51.88 -27.46
N LEU A 10 25.66 52.45 -27.11
CA LEU A 10 24.85 52.00 -25.98
C LEU A 10 24.27 50.62 -26.35
N LEU A 11 24.91 49.55 -25.88
CA LEU A 11 24.36 48.20 -26.01
C LEU A 11 23.12 48.12 -25.11
N LEU A 12 21.94 48.28 -25.71
CA LEU A 12 20.67 47.96 -25.08
C LEU A 12 20.63 46.44 -24.90
N VAL A 13 21.11 45.95 -23.74
CA VAL A 13 20.86 44.57 -23.32
C VAL A 13 19.37 44.50 -23.03
N THR A 14 18.60 44.05 -24.02
CA THR A 14 17.24 43.60 -23.81
C THR A 14 17.33 42.36 -22.91
N MET A 15 17.16 42.57 -21.60
CA MET A 15 16.88 41.49 -20.67
C MET A 15 15.55 40.88 -21.08
N MET A 16 15.59 39.88 -21.96
CA MET A 16 14.47 38.96 -22.11
C MET A 16 14.29 38.30 -20.74
N PRO A 17 13.11 38.40 -20.10
CA PRO A 17 12.88 37.67 -18.88
C PRO A 17 13.00 36.18 -19.21
N LEU A 18 14.00 35.51 -18.64
CA LEU A 18 14.04 34.06 -18.58
C LEU A 18 12.79 33.63 -17.80
N SER A 19 11.73 33.24 -18.51
CA SER A 19 10.58 32.60 -17.90
C SER A 19 11.01 31.20 -17.46
N THR A 20 11.50 31.10 -16.23
CA THR A 20 11.69 29.82 -15.55
C THR A 20 10.30 29.24 -15.34
N LYS A 21 9.94 28.22 -16.13
CA LYS A 21 8.70 27.47 -15.93
C LYS A 21 8.79 26.80 -14.55
N ALA A 22 8.07 27.34 -13.56
CA ALA A 22 8.07 26.82 -12.21
C ALA A 22 7.52 25.39 -12.21
N SER A 23 8.31 24.43 -11.74
CA SER A 23 7.89 23.04 -11.64
C SER A 23 6.79 22.92 -10.58
N SER A 24 5.61 22.45 -11.01
CA SER A 24 4.48 22.24 -10.11
C SER A 24 4.55 20.83 -9.52
N LYS A 25 4.34 20.71 -8.21
CA LYS A 25 4.31 19.44 -7.47
C LYS A 25 3.05 19.37 -6.62
N ILE A 26 2.67 18.18 -6.16
CA ILE A 26 1.52 18.04 -5.28
C ILE A 26 1.95 18.35 -3.84
N TYR A 27 1.34 19.38 -3.28
CA TYR A 27 1.47 19.76 -1.89
C TYR A 27 0.15 19.54 -1.17
N ILE A 28 0.25 19.08 0.07
CA ILE A 28 -0.85 18.90 1.00
C ILE A 28 -0.86 20.12 1.91
N VAL A 29 -1.98 20.85 1.90
CA VAL A 29 -2.27 22.01 2.75
C VAL A 29 -3.29 21.58 3.80
N TYR A 30 -2.86 21.55 5.05
CA TYR A 30 -3.67 21.16 6.19
C TYR A 30 -4.13 22.41 6.94
N LEU A 31 -5.44 22.56 7.11
CA LEU A 31 -6.08 23.72 7.74
C LEU A 31 -6.60 23.44 9.16
N GLY A 32 -6.43 22.21 9.67
CA GLY A 32 -6.93 21.83 10.99
C GLY A 32 -8.39 21.39 10.98
N GLU A 33 -9.11 21.64 12.07
CA GLU A 33 -10.53 21.29 12.21
C GLU A 33 -11.39 22.06 11.20
N LYS A 34 -12.47 21.44 10.73
CA LYS A 34 -13.41 22.10 9.82
C LYS A 34 -14.18 23.20 10.56
N LYS A 35 -14.24 24.40 9.96
CA LYS A 35 -15.02 25.53 10.49
C LYS A 35 -16.52 25.42 10.18
N HIS A 36 -16.90 24.53 9.26
CA HIS A 36 -18.26 24.32 8.81
C HIS A 36 -18.56 22.83 8.72
N ASP A 37 -19.77 22.42 9.12
CA ASP A 37 -20.19 21.02 9.06
C ASP A 37 -20.59 20.58 7.66
N ASP A 38 -21.11 21.52 6.86
CA ASP A 38 -21.49 21.27 5.47
C ASP A 38 -20.23 21.15 4.58
N PRO A 39 -19.99 19.99 3.96
CA PRO A 39 -18.82 19.78 3.09
C PRO A 39 -18.78 20.70 1.88
N SER A 40 -19.94 21.16 1.40
CA SER A 40 -19.99 22.05 0.23
C SER A 40 -19.41 23.43 0.57
N THR A 41 -19.72 23.94 1.76
CA THR A 41 -19.18 25.20 2.31
C THR A 41 -17.68 25.09 2.60
N VAL A 42 -17.21 23.97 3.14
CA VAL A 42 -15.76 23.73 3.35
C VAL A 42 -15.02 23.69 2.01
N THR A 43 -15.57 23.00 1.01
CA THR A 43 -15.00 22.98 -0.35
C THR A 43 -14.93 24.38 -0.96
N ALA A 44 -15.99 25.18 -0.79
CA ALA A 44 -16.02 26.56 -1.27
C ALA A 44 -14.89 27.38 -0.62
N SER A 45 -14.68 27.25 0.69
CA SER A 45 -13.59 27.94 1.39
C SER A 45 -12.20 27.56 0.88
N HIS A 46 -11.96 26.29 0.54
CA HIS A 46 -10.69 25.86 -0.05
C HIS A 46 -10.49 26.46 -1.45
N HIS A 47 -11.55 26.48 -2.26
CA HIS A 47 -11.49 27.11 -3.57
C HIS A 47 -11.26 28.62 -3.47
N ASP A 48 -11.86 29.30 -2.50
CA ASP A 48 -11.64 30.73 -2.26
C ASP A 48 -10.19 30.99 -1.82
N MET A 49 -9.65 30.15 -0.92
CA MET A 49 -8.24 30.21 -0.50
C MET A 49 -7.30 29.99 -1.68
N LEU A 50 -7.49 28.93 -2.47
CA LEU A 50 -6.70 28.69 -3.68
C LEU A 50 -6.87 29.80 -4.71
N THR A 51 -8.06 30.38 -4.85
CA THR A 51 -8.31 31.51 -5.76
C THR A 51 -7.46 32.71 -5.39
N SER A 52 -7.24 32.97 -4.09
CA SER A 52 -6.37 34.07 -3.65
C SER A 52 -4.91 33.88 -4.07
N VAL A 53 -4.47 32.64 -4.30
CA VAL A 53 -3.08 32.29 -4.64
C VAL A 53 -2.89 32.06 -6.14
N PHE A 54 -3.93 31.59 -6.84
CA PHE A 54 -3.93 31.42 -8.30
C PHE A 54 -4.39 32.67 -9.06
N GLY A 55 -5.11 33.59 -8.41
CA GLY A 55 -5.72 34.77 -9.04
C GLY A 55 -6.88 34.44 -10.00
N SER A 56 -7.21 33.16 -10.18
CA SER A 56 -8.26 32.66 -11.08
C SER A 56 -9.00 31.51 -10.42
N LYS A 57 -10.34 31.60 -10.38
CA LYS A 57 -11.22 30.54 -9.86
C LYS A 57 -11.10 29.24 -10.67
N ASP A 58 -10.91 29.36 -11.98
CA ASP A 58 -10.82 28.20 -12.86
C ASP A 58 -9.50 27.44 -12.66
N GLU A 59 -8.39 28.16 -12.49
CA GLU A 59 -7.09 27.54 -12.23
C GLU A 59 -6.99 26.98 -10.81
N ALA A 60 -7.59 27.65 -9.82
CA ALA A 60 -7.74 27.14 -8.46
C ALA A 60 -8.55 25.84 -8.39
N ARG A 61 -9.61 25.71 -9.22
CA ARG A 61 -10.39 24.47 -9.31
C ARG A 61 -9.63 23.35 -10.00
N LYS A 62 -8.86 23.65 -11.05
CA LYS A 62 -8.05 22.66 -11.77
C LYS A 62 -6.83 22.18 -10.98
N SER A 63 -6.27 23.03 -10.12
CA SER A 63 -5.08 22.69 -9.35
C SER A 63 -5.38 21.75 -8.19
N ILE A 64 -6.62 21.72 -7.72
CA ILE A 64 -7.02 20.85 -6.62
C ILE A 64 -6.98 19.39 -7.08
N VAL A 65 -6.21 18.59 -6.36
CA VAL A 65 -6.14 17.14 -6.54
C VAL A 65 -7.14 16.48 -5.60
N TYR A 66 -7.15 16.91 -4.33
CA TYR A 66 -8.07 16.41 -3.32
C TYR A 66 -8.56 17.52 -2.40
N ASN A 67 -9.82 17.44 -2.00
CA ASN A 67 -10.44 18.31 -0.99
C ASN A 67 -10.73 17.48 0.27
N TYR A 68 -10.06 17.80 1.37
CA TYR A 68 -10.29 17.19 2.67
C TYR A 68 -11.30 18.05 3.43
N LYS A 69 -12.56 17.62 3.45
CA LYS A 69 -13.70 18.47 3.87
C LYS A 69 -14.66 17.80 4.85
N HIS A 70 -14.40 16.55 5.21
CA HIS A 70 -15.34 15.72 5.99
C HIS A 70 -14.89 15.54 7.45
N GLY A 71 -13.63 15.12 7.68
CA GLY A 71 -13.06 14.91 9.02
C GLY A 71 -12.12 16.02 9.50
N PHE A 72 -11.51 16.75 8.57
CA PHE A 72 -10.68 17.93 8.82
C PHE A 72 -10.72 18.81 7.57
N SER A 73 -10.19 20.02 7.68
CA SER A 73 -10.11 20.99 6.60
C SER A 73 -8.72 20.96 5.96
N GLY A 74 -8.66 20.98 4.64
CA GLY A 74 -7.43 20.98 3.89
C GLY A 74 -7.62 20.55 2.44
N PHE A 75 -6.56 20.62 1.66
CA PHE A 75 -6.58 20.17 0.28
C PHE A 75 -5.19 19.73 -0.18
N ALA A 76 -5.13 18.79 -1.11
CA ALA A 76 -3.94 18.59 -1.92
C ALA A 76 -4.11 19.36 -3.22
N ALA A 77 -3.13 20.15 -3.58
CA ALA A 77 -3.14 20.89 -4.83
C ALA A 77 -1.78 20.77 -5.54
N THR A 78 -1.85 20.82 -6.87
CA THR A 78 -0.68 20.97 -7.72
C THR A 78 -0.24 22.42 -7.66
N LEU A 79 0.80 22.70 -6.88
CA LEU A 79 1.31 24.03 -6.60
C LEU A 79 2.76 24.16 -7.07
N ASN A 80 3.14 25.36 -7.46
CA ASN A 80 4.55 25.71 -7.45
C ASN A 80 5.03 26.06 -6.03
N GLU A 81 6.33 26.15 -5.85
CA GLU A 81 6.95 26.35 -4.53
C GLU A 81 6.57 27.70 -3.89
N THR A 82 6.47 28.77 -4.68
CA THR A 82 6.03 30.08 -4.20
C THR A 82 4.59 30.05 -3.70
N GLN A 83 3.68 29.41 -4.45
CA GLN A 83 2.28 29.24 -4.04
C GLN A 83 2.15 28.42 -2.76
N ALA A 84 2.95 27.36 -2.60
CA ALA A 84 2.99 26.56 -1.39
C ALA A 84 3.52 27.36 -0.18
N GLN A 85 4.53 28.21 -0.37
CA GLN A 85 5.04 29.11 0.67
C GLN A 85 4.01 30.17 1.06
N THR A 86 3.36 30.82 0.09
CA THR A 86 2.29 31.79 0.35
C THR A 86 1.15 31.16 1.14
N LEU A 87 0.75 29.93 0.82
CA LEU A 87 -0.27 29.22 1.59
C LEU A 87 0.20 28.90 3.01
N ALA A 88 1.47 28.57 3.22
CA ALA A 88 2.00 28.29 4.56
C ALA A 88 1.96 29.52 5.49
N GLU A 89 1.88 30.73 4.95
CA GLU A 89 1.76 31.98 5.72
C GLU A 89 0.32 32.32 6.13
N PHE A 90 -0.69 31.63 5.57
CA PHE A 90 -2.07 31.92 5.90
C PHE A 90 -2.35 31.50 7.35
N PRO A 91 -3.00 32.35 8.18
CA PRO A 91 -3.25 32.04 9.59
C PRO A 91 -4.09 30.77 9.81
N GLU A 92 -4.83 30.37 8.78
CA GLU A 92 -5.73 29.23 8.76
C GLU A 92 -5.01 27.93 8.36
N VAL A 93 -3.78 28.02 7.84
CA VAL A 93 -2.96 26.89 7.41
C VAL A 93 -2.06 26.43 8.54
N VAL A 94 -2.32 25.22 9.02
CA VAL A 94 -1.54 24.56 10.07
C VAL A 94 -0.22 24.01 9.51
N ARG A 95 -0.26 23.46 8.29
CA ARG A 95 0.95 22.87 7.65
C ARG A 95 0.82 22.76 6.14
N VAL A 96 1.91 23.00 5.42
CA VAL A 96 2.08 22.64 4.01
C VAL A 96 3.20 21.61 3.88
N LYS A 97 2.96 20.48 3.20
CA LYS A 97 3.97 19.42 2.99
C LYS A 97 3.90 18.85 1.58
N LEU A 98 5.06 18.54 0.99
CA LEU A 98 5.16 17.82 -0.27
C LEU A 98 4.69 16.35 -0.13
N ASN A 99 4.00 15.82 -1.15
CA ASN A 99 3.57 14.42 -1.20
C ASN A 99 4.75 13.41 -1.14
N THR A 100 4.56 12.26 -0.47
CA THR A 100 5.59 11.19 -0.28
C THR A 100 5.00 9.78 -0.41
N TYR A 101 5.81 8.77 -0.73
CA TYR A 101 5.42 7.34 -0.92
C TYR A 101 6.11 6.39 0.10
N HIS A 102 5.54 5.21 0.40
CA HIS A 102 6.00 4.26 1.45
C HIS A 102 6.36 2.83 0.93
N LYS A 103 7.03 1.97 1.74
CA LYS A 103 7.57 0.63 1.36
C LYS A 103 7.23 -0.54 2.34
N PRO A 104 7.04 -1.80 1.85
CA PRO A 104 6.84 -3.00 2.70
C PRO A 104 8.11 -3.81 3.10
N HIS A 105 8.07 -4.64 4.17
CA HIS A 105 9.20 -5.43 4.74
C HIS A 105 8.84 -6.86 5.23
N THR A 106 9.67 -7.91 4.95
CA THR A 106 9.66 -9.20 5.71
C THR A 106 11.00 -10.00 5.72
N THR A 107 11.97 -9.61 6.55
CA THR A 107 13.15 -10.46 6.89
C THR A 107 13.52 -10.45 8.38
N GLN A 108 12.75 -9.75 9.22
CA GLN A 108 12.99 -9.61 10.67
C GLN A 108 11.70 -9.51 11.49
N SER A 109 10.56 -9.25 10.84
CA SER A 109 9.28 -9.07 11.52
C SER A 109 8.89 -10.27 12.39
N TRP A 110 9.16 -11.50 11.95
CA TRP A 110 8.80 -12.70 12.71
C TRP A 110 9.73 -12.99 13.89
N ASP A 111 11.02 -12.69 13.75
CA ASP A 111 11.97 -12.79 14.87
C ASP A 111 11.68 -11.73 15.93
N PHE A 112 11.30 -10.51 15.51
CA PHE A 112 10.84 -9.44 16.40
C PHE A 112 9.61 -9.85 17.23
N LEU A 113 8.71 -10.66 16.66
CA LEU A 113 7.54 -11.21 17.36
C LEU A 113 7.88 -12.44 18.23
N GLY A 114 9.14 -12.86 18.32
CA GLY A 114 9.56 -14.04 19.07
C GLY A 114 9.14 -15.36 18.44
N LEU A 115 8.75 -15.36 17.16
CA LEU A 115 8.34 -16.56 16.41
C LEU A 115 9.55 -17.15 15.68
N ASP A 116 10.51 -17.64 16.46
CA ASP A 116 11.70 -18.32 15.93
C ASP A 116 11.31 -19.60 15.21
N TYR A 117 11.78 -19.75 13.98
CA TYR A 117 11.45 -20.88 13.11
C TYR A 117 12.10 -22.18 13.59
N ASP A 118 13.35 -22.09 14.07
CA ASP A 118 14.15 -23.24 14.50
C ASP A 118 13.89 -23.64 15.97
N GLY A 119 12.99 -22.91 16.66
CA GLY A 119 12.75 -23.06 18.08
C GLY A 119 13.86 -22.39 18.92
N PRO A 120 13.78 -22.45 20.26
CA PRO A 120 14.72 -21.75 21.12
C PRO A 120 16.16 -22.23 20.88
N GLN A 121 16.98 -21.37 20.26
CA GLN A 121 18.41 -21.64 20.18
C GLN A 121 19.02 -21.44 21.57
N GLN A 122 19.53 -22.55 22.14
CA GLN A 122 20.32 -22.68 23.36
C GLN A 122 19.55 -22.99 24.67
N GLN A 123 19.65 -24.27 25.04
CA GLN A 123 19.92 -24.76 26.40
C GLN A 123 18.94 -24.33 27.50
N GLN A 124 17.68 -24.75 27.44
CA GLN A 124 16.95 -25.10 28.67
C GLN A 124 16.17 -26.41 28.50
N PRO A 125 16.38 -27.44 29.36
CA PRO A 125 15.82 -28.79 29.15
C PRO A 125 14.29 -28.94 29.32
N GLN A 126 13.51 -27.85 29.37
CA GLN A 126 12.08 -27.89 29.71
C GLN A 126 11.22 -26.84 28.96
N GLN A 127 11.62 -26.38 27.77
CA GLN A 127 10.78 -25.45 27.02
C GLN A 127 9.75 -26.21 26.16
N GLN A 128 8.47 -25.96 26.44
CA GLN A 128 7.33 -26.32 25.61
C GLN A 128 7.62 -25.98 24.13
N GLU A 129 7.17 -26.84 23.22
CA GLU A 129 7.23 -26.58 21.78
C GLU A 129 6.74 -25.15 21.45
N GLY A 130 7.51 -24.42 20.65
CA GLY A 130 7.13 -23.09 20.18
C GLY A 130 5.82 -23.09 19.38
N LEU A 131 5.17 -21.93 19.25
CA LEU A 131 3.86 -21.82 18.59
C LEU A 131 3.86 -22.43 17.18
N LEU A 132 4.92 -22.17 16.40
CA LEU A 132 5.05 -22.68 15.04
C LEU A 132 5.12 -24.22 15.02
N GLN A 133 5.92 -24.83 15.91
CA GLN A 133 6.02 -26.29 15.99
C GLN A 133 4.68 -26.91 16.40
N ARG A 134 4.02 -26.35 17.43
CA ARG A 134 2.70 -26.81 17.90
C ARG A 134 1.62 -26.70 16.82
N ALA A 135 1.66 -25.62 16.04
CA ALA A 135 0.75 -25.38 14.92
C ALA A 135 1.19 -26.08 13.63
N LYS A 136 2.27 -26.87 13.65
CA LYS A 136 2.88 -27.51 12.47
C LYS A 136 3.12 -26.53 11.33
N TYR A 137 3.55 -25.31 11.68
CA TYR A 137 3.80 -24.20 10.77
C TYR A 137 2.59 -23.83 9.89
N GLY A 138 1.37 -24.19 10.32
CA GLY A 138 0.13 -23.98 9.59
C GLY A 138 -0.17 -25.03 8.53
N GLU A 139 0.42 -26.23 8.62
CA GLU A 139 0.19 -27.31 7.66
C GLU A 139 -1.31 -27.62 7.46
N ASN A 140 -1.73 -27.71 6.21
CA ASN A 140 -3.12 -27.96 5.77
C ASN A 140 -4.16 -26.91 6.19
N ILE A 141 -3.73 -25.79 6.78
CA ILE A 141 -4.51 -24.56 6.84
C ILE A 141 -4.49 -23.89 5.48
N ILE A 142 -5.65 -23.46 5.00
CA ILE A 142 -5.88 -22.81 3.72
C ILE A 142 -6.24 -21.35 4.00
N ILE A 143 -5.38 -20.44 3.54
CA ILE A 143 -5.56 -19.02 3.73
C ILE A 143 -5.99 -18.40 2.40
N GLY A 144 -7.19 -17.83 2.37
CA GLY A 144 -7.71 -17.04 1.27
C GLY A 144 -7.14 -15.63 1.32
N VAL A 145 -6.53 -15.17 0.23
CA VAL A 145 -5.98 -13.82 0.09
C VAL A 145 -6.78 -13.09 -0.99
N ILE A 146 -7.53 -12.07 -0.59
CA ILE A 146 -8.32 -11.23 -1.48
C ILE A 146 -7.55 -9.93 -1.71
N ASP A 147 -6.93 -9.78 -2.88
CA ASP A 147 -5.94 -8.73 -3.17
C ASP A 147 -5.74 -8.50 -4.70
N SER A 148 -4.57 -8.05 -5.15
CA SER A 148 -4.19 -7.81 -6.56
C SER A 148 -3.72 -9.05 -7.33
N GLY A 149 -3.80 -10.23 -6.71
CA GLY A 149 -3.36 -11.51 -7.28
C GLY A 149 -2.07 -12.02 -6.66
N ILE A 150 -1.37 -12.90 -7.39
CA ILE A 150 -0.06 -13.43 -6.97
C ILE A 150 0.93 -13.58 -8.14
N TRP A 151 2.22 -13.47 -7.87
CA TRP A 151 3.29 -13.86 -8.80
C TRP A 151 3.79 -15.30 -8.48
N PRO A 152 3.30 -16.33 -9.20
CA PRO A 152 3.45 -17.72 -8.78
C PRO A 152 4.89 -18.24 -8.89
N GLU A 153 5.73 -17.64 -9.75
CA GLU A 153 7.13 -18.05 -9.93
C GLU A 153 8.05 -17.57 -8.80
N SER A 154 7.55 -16.83 -7.81
CA SER A 154 8.35 -16.42 -6.66
C SER A 154 8.80 -17.63 -5.84
N ARG A 155 10.08 -17.64 -5.41
CA ARG A 155 10.63 -18.69 -4.52
C ARG A 155 9.84 -18.84 -3.21
N SER A 156 9.15 -17.78 -2.77
CA SER A 156 8.30 -17.82 -1.57
C SER A 156 7.08 -18.76 -1.74
N PHE A 157 6.75 -19.17 -2.97
CA PHE A 157 5.60 -20.03 -3.24
C PHE A 157 5.98 -21.41 -3.79
N ASP A 158 7.25 -21.80 -3.59
CA ASP A 158 7.70 -23.15 -3.83
C ASP A 158 6.96 -24.15 -2.93
N ASP A 159 6.59 -25.30 -3.51
CA ASP A 159 5.79 -26.34 -2.87
C ASP A 159 6.61 -27.60 -2.54
N THR A 160 7.94 -27.50 -2.49
CA THR A 160 8.82 -28.61 -2.13
C THR A 160 8.49 -29.11 -0.72
N GLY A 161 8.33 -30.43 -0.61
CA GLY A 161 7.99 -31.10 0.65
C GLY A 161 6.54 -30.93 1.09
N TYR A 162 5.64 -30.38 0.27
CA TYR A 162 4.21 -30.34 0.58
C TYR A 162 3.54 -31.70 0.30
N SER A 163 2.66 -32.10 1.21
CA SER A 163 1.72 -33.20 0.98
C SER A 163 0.69 -32.83 -0.11
N PRO A 164 -0.06 -33.81 -0.66
CA PRO A 164 -1.16 -33.52 -1.57
C PRO A 164 -2.12 -32.46 -1.02
N VAL A 165 -2.82 -31.77 -1.93
CA VAL A 165 -3.83 -30.76 -1.55
C VAL A 165 -4.91 -31.44 -0.70
N PRO A 166 -5.35 -30.83 0.42
CA PRO A 166 -6.39 -31.41 1.28
C PRO A 166 -7.66 -31.73 0.49
N ALA A 167 -8.23 -32.93 0.69
CA ALA A 167 -9.40 -33.39 -0.07
C ALA A 167 -10.67 -32.54 0.13
N ARG A 168 -10.72 -31.75 1.21
CA ARG A 168 -11.80 -30.79 1.49
C ARG A 168 -11.77 -29.54 0.62
N TRP A 169 -10.65 -29.27 -0.07
CA TRP A 169 -10.48 -28.08 -0.89
C TRP A 169 -11.33 -28.19 -2.16
N ASN A 170 -12.20 -27.20 -2.37
CA ASN A 170 -13.15 -27.19 -3.50
C ASN A 170 -12.87 -26.08 -4.52
N GLY A 171 -11.80 -25.29 -4.32
CA GLY A 171 -11.45 -24.21 -5.22
C GLY A 171 -10.78 -24.66 -6.52
N VAL A 172 -10.67 -23.70 -7.44
CA VAL A 172 -10.17 -23.94 -8.80
C VAL A 172 -8.89 -23.15 -9.08
N CYS A 173 -8.14 -23.58 -10.08
CA CYS A 173 -7.09 -22.78 -10.69
C CYS A 173 -7.61 -22.19 -12.01
N GLN A 174 -8.19 -20.98 -11.94
CA GLN A 174 -8.76 -20.31 -13.10
C GLN A 174 -7.65 -19.86 -14.05
N ILE A 175 -7.73 -20.33 -15.30
CA ILE A 175 -6.78 -19.94 -16.37
C ILE A 175 -7.03 -18.51 -16.85
N GLY A 176 -6.00 -17.89 -17.43
CA GLY A 176 -6.11 -16.55 -18.00
C GLY A 176 -4.83 -16.08 -18.68
N HIS A 177 -4.74 -14.78 -18.94
CA HIS A 177 -3.56 -14.16 -19.55
C HIS A 177 -2.29 -14.45 -18.72
N ALA A 178 -1.29 -15.07 -19.33
CA ALA A 178 -0.03 -15.46 -18.68
C ALA A 178 -0.21 -16.34 -17.42
N TRP A 179 -1.30 -17.10 -17.34
CA TRP A 179 -1.61 -18.01 -16.24
C TRP A 179 -2.25 -19.29 -16.77
N ASN A 180 -1.65 -20.44 -16.48
CA ASN A 180 -2.13 -21.73 -16.96
C ASN A 180 -2.52 -22.65 -15.79
N ALA A 181 -3.02 -23.84 -16.09
CA ALA A 181 -3.45 -24.80 -15.07
C ALA A 181 -2.30 -25.25 -14.15
N THR A 182 -1.04 -25.15 -14.60
CA THR A 182 0.16 -25.48 -13.80
C THR A 182 0.71 -24.31 -12.99
N SER A 183 0.09 -23.13 -13.07
CA SER A 183 0.45 -21.97 -12.25
C SER A 183 0.03 -22.14 -10.78
N CYS A 184 -0.95 -23.02 -10.52
CA CYS A 184 -1.23 -23.52 -9.17
C CYS A 184 -0.38 -24.78 -8.90
N ASN A 185 0.04 -24.94 -7.66
CA ASN A 185 0.84 -26.06 -7.18
C ASN A 185 0.33 -26.50 -5.80
N ARG A 186 1.12 -27.25 -5.02
CA ARG A 186 0.70 -27.64 -3.66
C ARG A 186 0.82 -26.50 -2.66
N LYS A 187 1.43 -25.36 -3.00
CA LYS A 187 1.48 -24.16 -2.15
C LYS A 187 0.31 -23.21 -2.46
N ILE A 188 0.22 -22.77 -3.71
CA ILE A 188 -0.90 -22.00 -4.27
C ILE A 188 -1.89 -23.02 -4.83
N ILE A 189 -2.89 -23.39 -4.03
CA ILE A 189 -3.80 -24.51 -4.35
C ILE A 189 -5.03 -24.09 -5.14
N GLY A 190 -5.31 -22.78 -5.21
CA GLY A 190 -6.32 -22.23 -6.08
C GLY A 190 -6.11 -20.75 -6.32
N ALA A 191 -6.67 -20.28 -7.44
CA ALA A 191 -6.50 -18.92 -7.91
C ALA A 191 -7.70 -18.53 -8.78
N ARG A 192 -8.35 -17.43 -8.44
CA ARG A 192 -9.48 -16.82 -9.16
C ARG A 192 -9.21 -15.33 -9.40
N TRP A 193 -9.92 -14.76 -10.37
CA TRP A 193 -9.84 -13.33 -10.66
C TRP A 193 -11.20 -12.76 -11.09
N TYR A 194 -11.46 -11.52 -10.70
CA TYR A 194 -12.77 -10.89 -10.83
C TYR A 194 -12.61 -9.52 -11.51
N SER A 195 -13.01 -9.43 -12.78
CA SER A 195 -12.90 -8.21 -13.60
C SER A 195 -14.20 -7.41 -13.71
N GLY A 196 -15.27 -7.87 -13.08
CA GLY A 196 -16.57 -7.18 -13.11
C GLY A 196 -16.45 -5.78 -12.51
N GLY A 197 -16.93 -4.76 -13.23
CA GLY A 197 -16.86 -3.36 -12.79
C GLY A 197 -15.57 -2.62 -13.18
N ILE A 198 -14.62 -3.29 -13.86
CA ILE A 198 -13.36 -2.68 -14.31
C ILE A 198 -13.49 -2.19 -15.77
N SER A 199 -12.94 -1.00 -16.05
CA SER A 199 -12.96 -0.45 -17.40
C SER A 199 -12.10 -1.27 -18.37
N ALA A 200 -12.50 -1.32 -19.64
CA ALA A 200 -11.77 -2.05 -20.67
C ALA A 200 -10.33 -1.56 -20.84
N ASP A 201 -10.04 -0.29 -20.57
CA ASP A 201 -8.69 0.27 -20.69
C ASP A 201 -7.77 -0.18 -19.55
N VAL A 202 -8.29 -0.33 -18.33
CA VAL A 202 -7.57 -0.92 -17.21
C VAL A 202 -7.28 -2.40 -17.48
N LEU A 203 -8.26 -3.16 -17.97
CA LEU A 203 -8.09 -4.58 -18.32
C LEU A 203 -7.07 -4.83 -19.44
N LYS A 204 -6.79 -3.85 -20.31
CA LYS A 204 -5.73 -3.95 -21.34
C LYS A 204 -4.33 -3.75 -20.76
N MET A 205 -4.22 -3.01 -19.65
CA MET A 205 -2.94 -2.70 -19.00
C MET A 205 -2.53 -3.77 -17.98
N ASP A 206 -3.42 -4.70 -17.64
CA ASP A 206 -3.23 -5.72 -16.60
C ASP A 206 -3.28 -7.15 -17.17
N TYR A 207 -2.98 -8.13 -16.32
CA TYR A 207 -3.26 -9.54 -16.59
C TYR A 207 -4.71 -9.86 -16.25
N ASN A 208 -5.46 -10.22 -17.29
CA ASN A 208 -6.77 -10.86 -17.19
C ASN A 208 -6.62 -12.32 -16.73
N SER A 209 -6.09 -12.47 -15.51
CA SER A 209 -5.79 -13.71 -14.81
C SER A 209 -5.49 -13.42 -13.33
N PRO A 210 -5.30 -14.44 -12.47
CA PRO A 210 -4.87 -14.24 -11.09
C PRO A 210 -3.44 -13.69 -10.92
N ARG A 211 -2.71 -13.46 -12.02
CA ARG A 211 -1.34 -12.94 -11.97
C ARG A 211 -1.33 -11.51 -11.43
N ASP A 212 -0.44 -11.27 -10.48
CA ASP A 212 -0.21 -9.95 -9.90
C ASP A 212 0.69 -9.10 -10.79
N LEU A 213 0.23 -7.89 -11.11
CA LEU A 213 1.03 -6.88 -11.80
C LEU A 213 1.58 -5.81 -10.84
N THR A 214 0.89 -5.54 -9.73
CA THR A 214 1.22 -4.44 -8.81
C THR A 214 2.27 -4.86 -7.78
N GLY A 215 2.25 -6.13 -7.39
CA GLY A 215 3.12 -6.70 -6.37
C GLY A 215 2.53 -6.69 -4.96
N HIS A 216 1.40 -6.02 -4.73
CA HIS A 216 0.80 -5.90 -3.39
C HIS A 216 0.35 -7.27 -2.86
N GLY A 217 -0.47 -7.99 -3.62
CA GLY A 217 -0.95 -9.32 -3.25
C GLY A 217 0.17 -10.35 -3.11
N THR A 218 1.19 -10.29 -3.96
CA THR A 218 2.41 -11.11 -3.84
C THR A 218 3.14 -10.84 -2.52
N HIS A 219 3.28 -9.56 -2.14
CA HIS A 219 3.92 -9.18 -0.89
C HIS A 219 3.09 -9.65 0.32
N VAL A 220 1.78 -9.42 0.31
CA VAL A 220 0.86 -9.86 1.37
C VAL A 220 0.90 -11.38 1.53
N ALA A 221 0.71 -12.13 0.44
CA ALA A 221 0.71 -13.60 0.46
C ALA A 221 2.03 -14.19 0.97
N SER A 222 3.17 -13.61 0.58
CA SER A 222 4.48 -14.05 1.07
C SER A 222 4.75 -13.65 2.54
N THR A 223 4.16 -12.56 3.02
CA THR A 223 4.18 -12.19 4.44
C THR A 223 3.37 -13.18 5.27
N ILE A 224 2.22 -13.61 4.77
CA ILE A 224 1.34 -14.54 5.49
C ILE A 224 1.94 -15.95 5.51
N ALA A 225 2.28 -16.48 4.34
CA ALA A 225 2.64 -17.89 4.18
C ALA A 225 3.82 -18.10 3.23
N GLY A 226 4.75 -17.17 3.06
CA GLY A 226 5.96 -17.43 2.27
C GLY A 226 6.75 -18.63 2.81
N SER A 227 7.16 -19.54 1.93
CA SER A 227 8.19 -20.56 2.21
C SER A 227 9.51 -19.87 2.59
N GLN A 228 10.42 -20.60 3.23
CA GLN A 228 11.72 -20.05 3.61
C GLN A 228 12.56 -19.74 2.36
N VAL A 229 13.01 -18.49 2.23
CA VAL A 229 13.86 -18.05 1.14
C VAL A 229 15.12 -17.38 1.68
N TRP A 230 16.25 -18.06 1.54
CA TRP A 230 17.55 -17.58 1.98
C TRP A 230 18.15 -16.55 1.02
N ASN A 231 19.04 -15.72 1.57
CA ASN A 231 19.86 -14.73 0.86
C ASN A 231 19.01 -13.75 0.04
N VAL A 232 17.91 -13.29 0.61
CA VAL A 232 17.09 -12.24 0.00
C VAL A 232 17.49 -10.88 0.54
N SER A 233 17.38 -9.86 -0.30
CA SER A 233 17.54 -8.45 0.08
C SER A 233 16.71 -7.58 -0.85
N HIS A 234 16.36 -6.37 -0.40
CA HIS A 234 15.61 -5.44 -1.23
C HIS A 234 16.45 -4.99 -2.43
N ARG A 235 15.96 -5.28 -3.65
CA ARG A 235 16.57 -4.93 -4.94
C ARG A 235 18.02 -5.39 -5.11
N GLY A 236 18.45 -6.44 -4.40
CA GLY A 236 19.85 -6.90 -4.43
C GLY A 236 20.86 -5.91 -3.84
N GLY A 237 20.40 -4.80 -3.25
CA GLY A 237 21.25 -3.70 -2.76
C GLY A 237 21.72 -3.86 -1.32
N GLY A 238 21.59 -5.06 -0.74
CA GLY A 238 22.07 -5.34 0.62
C GLY A 238 21.18 -4.81 1.76
N LEU A 239 20.01 -4.23 1.46
CA LEU A 239 19.04 -3.83 2.48
C LEU A 239 18.20 -5.02 2.94
N GLY A 240 18.13 -5.23 4.25
CA GLY A 240 17.29 -6.25 4.88
C GLY A 240 17.72 -7.67 4.53
N VAL A 241 19.03 -7.90 4.38
CA VAL A 241 19.60 -9.21 4.06
C VAL A 241 19.19 -10.23 5.11
N GLY A 242 18.72 -11.39 4.66
CA GLY A 242 18.42 -12.49 5.56
C GLY A 242 17.60 -13.58 4.90
N MET A 243 16.87 -14.32 5.73
CA MET A 243 15.90 -15.32 5.31
C MET A 243 14.49 -14.72 5.43
N ALA A 244 13.77 -14.67 4.32
CA ALA A 244 12.36 -14.32 4.33
C ALA A 244 11.51 -15.57 4.56
N ARG A 245 10.43 -15.42 5.33
CA ARG A 245 9.41 -16.43 5.56
C ARG A 245 8.09 -15.77 5.94
N GLY A 246 7.00 -16.49 5.75
CA GLY A 246 5.69 -16.09 6.25
C GLY A 246 5.50 -16.41 7.74
N GLY A 247 4.39 -15.93 8.30
CA GLY A 247 3.98 -16.28 9.68
C GLY A 247 3.53 -17.73 9.81
N ALA A 248 2.93 -18.29 8.76
CA ALA A 248 2.55 -19.70 8.66
C ALA A 248 3.18 -20.34 7.40
N PRO A 249 4.48 -20.65 7.40
CA PRO A 249 5.22 -21.04 6.19
C PRO A 249 4.70 -22.29 5.48
N ARG A 250 3.97 -23.18 6.18
CA ARG A 250 3.43 -24.45 5.65
C ARG A 250 1.95 -24.39 5.30
N SER A 251 1.29 -23.24 5.47
CA SER A 251 -0.09 -23.03 5.02
C SER A 251 -0.22 -23.00 3.51
N ARG A 252 -1.39 -23.38 3.01
CA ARG A 252 -1.78 -23.31 1.60
C ARG A 252 -2.39 -21.94 1.31
N LEU A 253 -2.21 -21.45 0.09
CA LEU A 253 -2.74 -20.18 -0.37
C LEU A 253 -3.84 -20.41 -1.40
N ALA A 254 -4.96 -19.71 -1.22
CA ALA A 254 -6.02 -19.55 -2.20
C ALA A 254 -6.11 -18.07 -2.58
N ILE A 255 -5.91 -17.75 -3.85
CA ILE A 255 -5.75 -16.37 -4.31
C ILE A 255 -7.01 -15.89 -5.01
N TYR A 256 -7.49 -14.73 -4.62
CA TYR A 256 -8.69 -14.10 -5.19
C TYR A 256 -8.33 -12.68 -5.63
N LYS A 257 -8.00 -12.51 -6.92
CA LYS A 257 -7.65 -11.20 -7.49
C LYS A 257 -8.91 -10.37 -7.70
N VAL A 258 -9.07 -9.32 -6.92
CA VAL A 258 -10.17 -8.34 -7.03
C VAL A 258 -9.67 -6.93 -7.31
N CYS A 259 -8.37 -6.67 -7.07
CA CYS A 259 -7.74 -5.38 -7.29
C CYS A 259 -6.94 -5.36 -8.59
N TRP A 260 -6.94 -4.21 -9.26
CA TRP A 260 -6.37 -4.03 -10.59
C TRP A 260 -5.29 -2.93 -10.59
N VAL A 261 -4.56 -2.82 -11.70
CA VAL A 261 -3.38 -1.94 -11.84
C VAL A 261 -3.59 -0.47 -11.48
N ASP A 262 -4.82 0.04 -11.59
CA ASP A 262 -5.19 1.41 -11.23
C ASP A 262 -5.51 1.58 -9.73
N GLY A 263 -5.42 0.51 -8.95
CA GLY A 263 -5.77 0.46 -7.53
C GLY A 263 -7.27 0.24 -7.28
N SER A 264 -8.08 0.06 -8.32
CA SER A 264 -9.51 -0.20 -8.14
C SER A 264 -9.75 -1.63 -7.66
N CYS A 265 -10.60 -1.76 -6.63
CA CYS A 265 -11.06 -3.02 -6.06
C CYS A 265 -12.59 -2.95 -5.91
N PRO A 266 -13.37 -3.30 -6.95
CA PRO A 266 -14.82 -3.16 -6.90
C PRO A 266 -15.43 -3.99 -5.77
N GLU A 267 -16.29 -3.39 -4.95
CA GLU A 267 -16.92 -4.08 -3.81
C GLU A 267 -17.69 -5.33 -4.26
N ALA A 268 -18.40 -5.27 -5.38
CA ALA A 268 -19.07 -6.44 -5.96
C ALA A 268 -18.10 -7.60 -6.27
N ALA A 269 -16.86 -7.30 -6.69
CA ALA A 269 -15.83 -8.31 -6.89
C ALA A 269 -15.30 -8.87 -5.56
N ILE A 270 -15.17 -8.01 -4.53
CA ILE A 270 -14.80 -8.43 -3.17
C ILE A 270 -15.85 -9.38 -2.59
N LEU A 271 -17.14 -9.04 -2.70
CA LEU A 271 -18.23 -9.90 -2.22
C LEU A 271 -18.29 -11.24 -2.95
N ALA A 272 -18.13 -11.23 -4.27
CA ALA A 272 -18.04 -12.46 -5.05
C ALA A 272 -16.82 -13.33 -4.64
N ALA A 273 -15.69 -12.70 -4.35
CA ALA A 273 -14.51 -13.39 -3.84
C ALA A 273 -14.72 -13.99 -2.45
N ILE A 274 -15.41 -13.29 -1.55
CA ILE A 274 -15.76 -13.82 -0.21
C ILE A 274 -16.68 -15.04 -0.36
N ASP A 275 -17.73 -14.95 -1.19
CA ASP A 275 -18.66 -16.06 -1.43
C ASP A 275 -17.95 -17.30 -1.98
N ASP A 276 -17.14 -17.14 -3.03
CA ASP A 276 -16.35 -18.22 -3.60
C ASP A 276 -15.33 -18.77 -2.58
N ALA A 277 -14.73 -17.93 -1.73
CA ALA A 277 -13.78 -18.39 -0.71
C ALA A 277 -14.45 -19.22 0.39
N ILE A 278 -15.64 -18.84 0.84
CA ILE A 278 -16.45 -19.62 1.78
C ILE A 278 -16.75 -21.00 1.17
N LYS A 279 -17.23 -21.01 -0.08
CA LYS A 279 -17.56 -22.24 -0.81
C LYS A 279 -16.34 -23.13 -1.06
N ASP A 280 -15.20 -22.53 -1.39
CA ASP A 280 -13.97 -23.25 -1.68
C ASP A 280 -13.38 -23.90 -0.41
N GLY A 281 -13.78 -23.43 0.77
CA GLY A 281 -13.45 -24.02 2.07
C GLY A 281 -12.15 -23.49 2.67
N VAL A 282 -11.89 -22.19 2.56
CA VAL A 282 -10.76 -21.53 3.25
C VAL A 282 -10.97 -21.53 4.77
N ASP A 283 -9.90 -21.52 5.56
CA ASP A 283 -9.98 -21.46 7.03
C ASP A 283 -9.82 -20.02 7.57
N VAL A 284 -9.06 -19.21 6.85
CA VAL A 284 -8.77 -17.81 7.19
C VAL A 284 -8.85 -16.97 5.93
N LEU A 285 -9.48 -15.81 6.03
CA LEU A 285 -9.50 -14.77 5.00
C LEU A 285 -8.61 -13.61 5.42
N SER A 286 -7.72 -13.20 4.53
CA SER A 286 -6.92 -11.99 4.67
C SER A 286 -7.27 -11.00 3.57
N LEU A 287 -7.70 -9.82 4.00
CA LEU A 287 -8.08 -8.71 3.13
C LEU A 287 -7.26 -7.48 3.52
N SER A 288 -6.19 -7.21 2.77
CA SER A 288 -5.40 -5.98 2.90
C SER A 288 -6.02 -4.85 2.09
N LEU A 289 -7.33 -4.65 2.29
CA LEU A 289 -8.18 -3.71 1.58
C LEU A 289 -8.85 -2.77 2.57
N GLY A 290 -9.20 -1.58 2.10
CA GLY A 290 -9.99 -0.61 2.87
C GLY A 290 -10.90 0.16 1.93
N GLY A 291 -12.11 0.46 2.41
CA GLY A 291 -13.04 1.38 1.76
C GLY A 291 -13.01 2.77 2.40
N SER A 292 -14.12 3.50 2.31
CA SER A 292 -14.30 4.72 3.09
C SER A 292 -14.80 4.40 4.51
N PRO A 293 -14.56 5.27 5.51
CA PRO A 293 -15.15 5.09 6.84
C PRO A 293 -16.68 4.98 6.74
N GLY A 294 -17.24 3.89 7.28
CA GLY A 294 -18.68 3.60 7.22
C GLY A 294 -19.10 2.66 6.07
N GLU A 295 -18.22 2.33 5.14
CA GLU A 295 -18.43 1.31 4.10
C GLU A 295 -17.94 -0.05 4.61
N GLU A 296 -18.61 -0.55 5.64
CA GLU A 296 -18.29 -1.83 6.28
C GLU A 296 -18.82 -3.01 5.45
N ILE A 297 -18.01 -4.05 5.28
CA ILE A 297 -18.39 -5.26 4.53
C ILE A 297 -19.09 -6.25 5.47
N PHE A 298 -20.40 -6.08 5.64
CA PHE A 298 -21.21 -6.87 6.56
C PHE A 298 -21.28 -8.36 6.20
N GLU A 299 -21.16 -8.68 4.92
CA GLU A 299 -21.22 -10.04 4.36
C GLU A 299 -20.12 -10.94 4.93
N THR A 300 -19.04 -10.37 5.46
CA THR A 300 -17.99 -11.10 6.18
C THR A 300 -18.50 -11.83 7.42
N LEU A 301 -19.64 -11.42 7.98
CA LEU A 301 -20.34 -12.16 9.03
C LEU A 301 -20.65 -13.60 8.59
N HIS A 302 -21.00 -13.82 7.32
CA HIS A 302 -21.29 -15.16 6.81
C HIS A 302 -20.04 -16.05 6.77
N ALA A 303 -18.86 -15.50 6.50
CA ALA A 303 -17.62 -16.24 6.61
C ALA A 303 -17.36 -16.66 8.07
N VAL A 304 -17.51 -15.72 9.01
CA VAL A 304 -17.30 -15.98 10.45
C VAL A 304 -18.29 -17.01 10.99
N LEU A 305 -19.57 -16.95 10.57
CA LEU A 305 -20.59 -17.94 10.94
C LEU A 305 -20.27 -19.36 10.43
N GLN A 306 -19.48 -19.48 9.35
CA GLN A 306 -18.97 -20.76 8.83
C GLN A 306 -17.64 -21.18 9.49
N GLY A 307 -17.20 -20.47 10.53
CA GLY A 307 -15.95 -20.75 11.25
C GLY A 307 -14.69 -20.19 10.58
N ILE A 308 -14.83 -19.32 9.58
CA ILE A 308 -13.71 -18.72 8.85
C ILE A 308 -13.30 -17.42 9.54
N SER A 309 -12.06 -17.34 10.00
CA SER A 309 -11.55 -16.11 10.61
C SER A 309 -11.25 -15.06 9.55
N VAL A 310 -11.70 -13.82 9.72
CA VAL A 310 -11.50 -12.73 8.75
C VAL A 310 -10.58 -11.68 9.35
N VAL A 311 -9.51 -11.33 8.63
CA VAL A 311 -8.50 -10.35 9.03
C VAL A 311 -8.45 -9.21 8.02
N PHE A 312 -8.65 -7.98 8.51
CA PHE A 312 -8.60 -6.74 7.74
C PHE A 312 -7.47 -5.82 8.19
N ALA A 313 -6.97 -5.01 7.25
CA ALA A 313 -6.20 -3.82 7.60
C ALA A 313 -7.10 -2.74 8.21
N GLY A 314 -6.61 -2.04 9.24
CA GLY A 314 -7.33 -0.93 9.88
C GLY A 314 -7.31 0.38 9.10
N GLY A 315 -6.71 0.42 7.92
CA GLY A 315 -6.56 1.63 7.10
C GLY A 315 -5.28 2.42 7.39
N ASN A 316 -4.94 3.32 6.47
CA ASN A 316 -3.70 4.10 6.48
C ASN A 316 -3.95 5.62 6.61
N GLU A 317 -5.19 6.02 6.90
CA GLU A 317 -5.62 7.43 6.98
C GLU A 317 -5.35 8.10 8.34
N GLY A 318 -4.63 7.41 9.23
CA GLY A 318 -4.14 7.98 10.48
C GLY A 318 -3.19 9.17 10.27
N PRO A 319 -2.80 9.87 11.35
CA PRO A 319 -2.99 9.52 12.75
C PRO A 319 -4.23 10.19 13.39
N VAL A 320 -5.05 10.89 12.60
CA VAL A 320 -6.25 11.56 13.12
C VAL A 320 -7.22 10.50 13.68
N PRO A 321 -7.90 10.76 14.82
CA PRO A 321 -8.89 9.83 15.36
C PRO A 321 -10.00 9.50 14.35
N GLN A 322 -10.69 8.37 14.57
CA GLN A 322 -11.84 7.92 13.77
C GLN A 322 -11.53 7.67 12.28
N THR A 323 -10.30 7.27 11.98
CA THR A 323 -9.83 6.92 10.62
C THR A 323 -9.74 5.41 10.40
N VAL A 324 -10.05 4.61 11.43
CA VAL A 324 -10.04 3.15 11.35
C VAL A 324 -11.18 2.68 10.45
N LEU A 325 -10.85 1.76 9.55
CA LEU A 325 -11.78 1.08 8.64
C LEU A 325 -11.99 -0.37 9.08
N ASN A 326 -13.00 -1.03 8.50
CA ASN A 326 -13.26 -2.47 8.72
C ASN A 326 -13.52 -2.78 10.20
N ALA A 327 -14.24 -1.91 10.92
CA ALA A 327 -14.36 -1.93 12.38
C ALA A 327 -15.56 -2.75 12.89
N VAL A 328 -16.00 -3.76 12.13
CA VAL A 328 -17.11 -4.62 12.54
C VAL A 328 -16.70 -5.62 13.65
N PRO A 329 -17.58 -5.93 14.62
CA PRO A 329 -17.19 -6.71 15.82
C PRO A 329 -16.73 -8.15 15.58
N TRP A 330 -17.03 -8.75 14.43
CA TRP A 330 -16.72 -10.16 14.13
C TRP A 330 -15.42 -10.36 13.35
N VAL A 331 -14.74 -9.29 12.90
CA VAL A 331 -13.46 -9.38 12.17
C VAL A 331 -12.29 -8.93 13.04
N MET A 332 -11.09 -9.33 12.65
CA MET A 332 -9.84 -8.85 13.24
C MET A 332 -9.31 -7.65 12.44
N THR A 333 -9.49 -6.45 12.96
CA THR A 333 -8.96 -5.22 12.37
C THR A 333 -7.56 -4.94 12.90
N VAL A 334 -6.57 -4.90 12.01
CA VAL A 334 -5.15 -4.86 12.39
C VAL A 334 -4.52 -3.50 12.08
N ALA A 335 -3.94 -2.86 13.10
CA ALA A 335 -3.15 -1.64 12.96
C ALA A 335 -1.69 -1.93 12.57
N ALA A 336 -0.97 -0.91 12.09
CA ALA A 336 0.46 -1.02 11.76
C ALA A 336 1.34 -0.38 12.85
N SER A 337 2.45 -1.03 13.19
CA SER A 337 3.47 -0.52 14.10
C SER A 337 4.87 -0.69 13.51
N THR A 338 5.85 0.05 14.07
CA THR A 338 7.26 -0.12 13.72
C THR A 338 7.87 -1.32 14.44
N ILE A 339 8.96 -1.86 13.89
CA ILE A 339 9.80 -2.87 14.54
C ILE A 339 11.13 -2.24 14.98
N ASP A 340 11.98 -3.03 15.65
CA ASP A 340 13.31 -2.65 16.10
C ASP A 340 14.29 -2.31 14.95
N ARG A 341 14.07 -2.88 13.75
CA ARG A 341 14.85 -2.56 12.56
C ARG A 341 14.52 -1.19 11.98
N SER A 342 15.56 -0.38 11.84
CA SER A 342 15.57 0.79 10.97
C SER A 342 16.57 0.60 9.83
N PHE A 343 16.30 1.23 8.70
CA PHE A 343 17.30 1.45 7.66
C PHE A 343 17.72 2.90 7.81
N PRO A 344 18.96 3.22 8.18
CA PRO A 344 19.45 4.59 8.15
C PRO A 344 20.17 4.87 6.82
N THR A 345 20.01 6.09 6.29
CA THR A 345 20.79 6.59 5.16
C THR A 345 21.80 7.61 5.66
N GLN A 346 23.09 7.30 5.49
CA GLN A 346 24.17 8.22 5.76
C GLN A 346 24.38 9.15 4.57
N VAL A 347 24.32 10.46 4.82
CA VAL A 347 24.61 11.52 3.85
C VAL A 347 25.93 12.17 4.26
N THR A 348 26.92 12.14 3.36
CA THR A 348 28.19 12.86 3.55
C THR A 348 28.13 14.18 2.79
N LEU A 349 28.28 15.28 3.52
CA LEU A 349 28.29 16.64 2.96
C LEU A 349 29.68 16.98 2.38
N GLY A 350 29.76 18.04 1.56
CA GLY A 350 31.01 18.46 0.93
C GLY A 350 32.11 18.94 1.90
N ASN A 351 31.75 19.23 3.17
CA ASN A 351 32.65 19.53 4.28
C ASN A 351 33.10 18.27 5.06
N ASN A 352 32.82 17.06 4.55
CA ASN A 352 33.02 15.76 5.19
C ASN A 352 32.18 15.49 6.46
N GLU A 353 31.21 16.35 6.76
CA GLU A 353 30.25 16.08 7.82
C GLU A 353 29.29 14.95 7.40
N LYS A 354 28.97 14.06 8.35
CA LYS A 354 28.11 12.90 8.12
C LYS A 354 26.81 13.06 8.88
N LEU A 355 25.70 13.14 8.15
CA LEU A 355 24.36 13.13 8.71
C LEU A 355 23.76 11.74 8.56
N VAL A 356 23.16 11.21 9.62
CA VAL A 356 22.40 9.96 9.58
C VAL A 356 20.93 10.31 9.67
N GLN A 357 20.21 10.10 8.57
CA GLN A 357 18.76 10.22 8.58
C GLN A 357 18.14 8.82 8.63
N PRO A 358 17.07 8.62 9.41
CA PRO A 358 16.22 7.45 9.23
C PRO A 358 15.78 7.40 7.75
N SER A 359 16.03 6.29 7.06
CA SER A 359 15.46 6.06 5.73
C SER A 359 13.93 6.04 5.88
N CYS A 360 13.25 6.86 5.09
CA CYS A 360 11.79 6.86 4.98
C CYS A 360 11.24 5.56 4.40
#